data_AF-A0A6M4PBU2-F1
#
_entry.id   AF-A0A6M4PBU2-F1
#
_cell.length_a   1.000
_cell.length_b   1.000
_cell.length_c   1.000
_cell.angle_alpha   90.00
_cell.angle_beta   90.00
_cell.angle_gamma   90.00
#
_symmetry.space_group_name_H-M   'P 1'
#
loop_
_entity.id
_entity.type
_entity.pdbx_description
1 polymer ?
#
loop_
_entity_poly.entity_id
_entity_poly.type
_entity_poly.pdbx_seq_one_letter_code
_entity_poly.pdbx_strand_id
1 'polypeptide(L)'
;MSLKIRKIFNIKENLQEFTQYIGCNPKGIYYIESNTIANKHVRYFLFLRKKGYNINDIMDEIIEEEYRNTKEDPNLGSEVF
;
A
#
# COMPACT_ATOMS: atom_id res chain seq x y z
N MET A 1 4.19 -7.34 8.92
CA MET A 1 3.13 -8.12 8.23
C MET A 1 2.91 -7.54 6.82
N SER A 2 2.26 -8.22 5.86
CA SER A 2 1.99 -7.64 4.51
C SER A 2 0.66 -6.87 4.51
N LEU A 3 0.71 -5.57 4.20
CA LEU A 3 -0.45 -4.68 4.22
C LEU A 3 -1.33 -4.92 2.98
N LYS A 4 -2.59 -5.34 3.22
CA LYS A 4 -3.54 -5.66 2.14
C LYS A 4 -4.54 -4.53 1.92
N ILE A 5 -4.07 -3.44 1.30
CA ILE A 5 -4.84 -2.20 1.05
C ILE A 5 -6.24 -2.47 0.50
N ARG A 6 -6.38 -3.31 -0.54
CA ARG A 6 -7.71 -3.64 -1.10
C ARG A 6 -8.70 -4.25 -0.11
N LYS A 7 -8.21 -5.02 0.87
CA LYS A 7 -9.07 -5.61 1.89
C LYS A 7 -9.49 -4.58 2.93
N ILE A 8 -8.54 -3.75 3.38
CA ILE A 8 -8.77 -2.73 4.40
C ILE A 8 -9.78 -1.70 3.92
N PHE A 9 -9.61 -1.21 2.69
CA PHE A 9 -10.46 -0.16 2.12
C PHE A 9 -11.64 -0.69 1.30
N ASN A 10 -11.93 -2.00 1.38
CA ASN A 10 -13.02 -2.66 0.67
C ASN A 10 -13.09 -2.28 -0.83
N ILE A 11 -11.95 -2.35 -1.49
CA ILE A 11 -11.81 -1.96 -2.90
C ILE A 11 -12.57 -2.95 -3.78
N LYS A 12 -13.50 -2.44 -4.59
CA LYS A 12 -14.41 -3.26 -5.42
C LYS A 12 -13.88 -3.53 -6.82
N GLU A 13 -12.87 -2.79 -7.27
CA GLU A 13 -12.27 -2.93 -8.58
C GLU A 13 -11.59 -4.29 -8.72
N ASN A 14 -11.86 -4.95 -9.85
CA ASN A 14 -11.24 -6.23 -10.15
C ASN A 14 -9.76 -6.06 -10.54
N LEU A 15 -9.00 -7.15 -10.45
CA LEU A 15 -7.57 -7.17 -10.78
C LEU A 15 -7.28 -6.74 -12.22
N GLN A 16 -8.19 -7.01 -13.15
CA GLN A 16 -7.96 -6.71 -14.56
C GLN A 16 -7.88 -5.20 -14.80
N GLU A 17 -8.75 -4.42 -14.16
CA GLU A 17 -8.69 -2.95 -14.22
C GLU A 17 -7.39 -2.39 -13.65
N PHE A 18 -6.91 -2.96 -12.54
CA PHE A 18 -5.61 -2.62 -11.96
C PHE A 18 -4.48 -2.89 -12.96
N THR A 19 -4.44 -4.10 -13.53
CA THR A 19 -3.38 -4.50 -14.47
C THR A 19 -3.34 -3.63 -15.72
N GLN A 20 -4.50 -3.27 -16.27
CA GLN A 20 -4.61 -2.40 -17.44
C GLN A 20 -4.12 -0.99 -17.15
N TYR A 21 -4.50 -0.41 -16.01
CA TYR A 21 -4.11 0.96 -15.68
C TYR A 21 -2.64 1.07 -15.26
N ILE A 22 -2.16 0.13 -14.45
CA ILE A 22 -0.79 0.17 -13.92
C ILE A 22 0.21 -0.30 -14.99
N GLY A 23 -0.24 -1.15 -15.92
CA GLY A 23 0.60 -1.74 -16.97
C GLY A 23 1.43 -2.91 -16.45
N CYS A 24 0.88 -3.72 -15.53
CA CYS A 24 1.57 -4.89 -14.98
C CYS A 24 0.66 -6.13 -14.98
N ASN A 25 1.23 -7.31 -14.80
CA ASN A 25 0.44 -8.53 -14.66
C ASN A 25 -0.24 -8.63 -13.28
N PRO A 26 -1.22 -9.53 -13.07
CA PRO A 26 -1.92 -9.65 -11.78
C PRO A 26 -0.99 -9.96 -10.60
N LYS A 27 0.07 -10.76 -10.82
CA LYS A 27 1.09 -11.04 -9.81
C LYS A 27 1.81 -9.77 -9.36
N GLY A 28 2.06 -8.85 -10.29
CA GLY A 28 2.65 -7.55 -10.03
C GLY A 28 1.81 -6.71 -9.07
N ILE A 29 0.48 -6.79 -9.17
CA ILE A 29 -0.40 -6.09 -8.23
C ILE A 29 -0.25 -6.65 -6.81
N TYR A 30 -0.23 -7.96 -6.63
CA TYR A 30 -0.02 -8.57 -5.32
C TYR A 30 1.38 -8.26 -4.75
N TYR A 31 2.39 -8.21 -5.62
CA TYR A 31 3.74 -7.81 -5.24
C TYR A 31 3.77 -6.35 -4.77
N ILE A 32 3.13 -5.44 -5.52
CA ILE A 32 2.98 -4.04 -5.16
C ILE A 32 2.35 -3.93 -3.77
N GLU A 33 1.23 -4.61 -3.54
CA GLU A 33 0.53 -4.58 -2.25
C GLU A 33 1.41 -5.12 -1.12
N SER A 34 2.10 -6.24 -1.36
CA SER A 34 2.96 -6.86 -0.35
C SER A 34 4.21 -6.06 -0.03
N ASN A 35 4.61 -5.14 -0.90
CA ASN A 35 5.80 -4.30 -0.74
C ASN A 35 5.44 -2.81 -0.69
N THR A 36 4.17 -2.47 -0.42
CA THR A 36 3.68 -1.08 -0.48
C THR A 36 4.51 -0.14 0.37
N ILE A 37 4.84 -0.60 1.59
CA ILE A 37 5.69 0.09 2.57
C ILE A 37 7.06 0.40 1.97
N ALA A 38 7.71 -0.59 1.36
CA ALA A 38 9.07 -0.44 0.85
C ALA A 38 9.15 0.35 -0.47
N ASN A 39 8.13 0.30 -1.33
CA ASN A 39 8.27 0.70 -2.74
C ASN A 39 7.31 1.80 -3.26
N LYS A 40 6.44 2.39 -2.42
CA LYS A 40 5.57 3.56 -2.74
C LYS A 40 5.14 3.63 -4.22
N HIS A 41 4.43 2.62 -4.70
CA HIS A 41 4.10 2.46 -6.12
C HIS A 41 3.09 3.51 -6.61
N VAL A 42 3.61 4.62 -7.13
CA VAL A 42 2.85 5.80 -7.57
C VAL A 42 1.63 5.48 -8.45
N ARG A 43 1.78 4.59 -9.45
CA ARG A 43 0.67 4.23 -10.36
C ARG A 43 -0.50 3.53 -9.68
N TYR A 44 -0.23 2.78 -8.61
CA TYR A 44 -1.27 2.12 -7.82
C TYR A 44 -2.12 3.18 -7.08
N PHE A 45 -1.47 4.12 -6.39
CA PHE A 45 -2.19 5.21 -5.72
C PHE A 45 -2.92 6.13 -6.69
N LEU A 46 -2.36 6.39 -7.87
CA LEU A 46 -3.05 7.16 -8.92
C LEU A 46 -4.31 6.45 -9.42
N PHE A 47 -4.28 5.11 -9.55
CA PHE A 47 -5.47 4.34 -9.88
C PHE A 47 -6.55 4.50 -8.81
N LEU A 48 -6.18 4.32 -7.54
CA LEU A 48 -7.10 4.45 -6.41
C LEU A 48 -7.71 5.85 -6.35
N ARG A 49 -6.89 6.89 -6.53
CA ARG A 49 -7.36 8.27 -6.59
C ARG A 49 -8.33 8.49 -7.74
N LYS A 50 -8.03 7.94 -8.92
CA LYS A 50 -8.92 8.00 -10.09
C LYS A 50 -10.29 7.36 -9.83
N LYS A 51 -10.33 6.33 -8.97
CA LYS A 51 -11.55 5.64 -8.56
C LYS A 51 -12.30 6.32 -7.41
N GLY A 52 -11.75 7.40 -6.86
CA GLY A 52 -12.39 8.19 -5.80
C GLY A 52 -12.08 7.72 -4.39
N TYR A 53 -11.12 6.80 -4.20
CA TYR A 53 -10.64 6.45 -2.87
C TYR A 53 -9.84 7.60 -2.26
N ASN A 54 -10.01 7.81 -0.96
CA ASN A 54 -9.26 8.81 -0.22
C ASN A 54 -7.83 8.32 0.00
N ILE A 55 -6.87 8.93 -0.71
CA ILE A 55 -5.47 8.54 -0.61
C ILE A 55 -4.86 8.91 0.74
N ASN A 56 -5.36 9.96 1.40
CA ASN A 56 -4.83 10.36 2.70
C ASN A 56 -5.08 9.26 3.73
N ASP A 57 -6.32 8.76 3.83
CA ASP A 57 -6.65 7.66 4.75
C ASP A 57 -5.80 6.40 4.47
N ILE A 58 -5.54 6.13 3.18
CA ILE A 58 -4.69 5.00 2.77
C ILE A 58 -3.23 5.21 3.20
N MET A 59 -2.72 6.42 3.06
CA MET A 59 -1.35 6.76 3.47
C MET A 59 -1.20 6.77 4.98
N ASP A 60 -2.21 7.24 5.71
CA ASP A 60 -2.23 7.22 7.17
C ASP A 60 -2.16 5.77 7.68
N GLU A 61 -2.92 4.84 7.11
CA GLU A 61 -2.83 3.41 7.46
C GLU A 61 -1.45 2.81 7.14
N ILE A 62 -0.83 3.19 6.01
CA ILE A 62 0.54 2.73 5.68
C ILE A 62 1.54 3.24 6.71
N ILE A 63 1.44 4.52 7.09
CA ILE A 63 2.31 5.16 8.07
C ILE A 63 2.13 4.49 9.45
N GLU A 64 0.89 4.23 9.86
CA GLU A 64 0.61 3.52 11.10
C GLU A 64 1.20 2.10 11.11
N GLU A 65 1.08 1.37 10.00
CA GLU A 65 1.69 0.04 9.87
C GLU A 65 3.23 0.10 9.91
N GLU A 66 3.84 1.10 9.28
CA GLU A 66 5.27 1.38 9.39
C GLU A 66 5.69 1.61 10.85
N TYR A 67 4.95 2.45 11.58
CA TYR A 67 5.17 2.72 13.01
C TYR A 67 5.01 1.47 13.89
N ARG A 68 4.01 0.62 13.61
CA ARG A 68 3.82 -0.65 14.32
C ARG A 68 5.01 -1.58 14.13
N ASN A 69 5.46 -1.75 12.89
CA ASN A 69 6.62 -2.60 12.58
C ASN A 69 7.94 -2.06 13.17
N THR A 70 8.10 -0.75 13.32
CA THR A 70 9.31 -0.16 13.96
C THR A 70 9.33 -0.35 15.47
N LYS A 71 8.17 -0.31 16.15
CA LYS A 71 8.09 -0.53 17.60
C LYS A 71 8.29 -1.99 18.02
N GLU A 72 7.98 -2.92 17.13
CA GLU A 72 8.21 -4.35 17.35
C GLU A 72 9.67 -4.78 17.07
N ASP A 73 10.49 -3.89 16.48
CA ASP A 73 11.92 -4.13 16.29
C ASP A 73 12.72 -3.59 17.50
N PRO A 74 13.22 -4.45 18.39
CA PRO A 74 13.97 -4.02 19.58
C PRO A 74 15.29 -3.31 19.27
N ASN A 75 15.72 -3.24 18.00
CA ASN A 75 16.96 -2.59 17.58
C ASN A 75 16.79 -1.20 16.95
N LEU A 76 15.57 -0.68 16.77
CA LEU A 76 15.33 0.63 16.12
C LEU A 76 14.93 1.77 17.09
N GLY A 77 15.18 1.58 18.39
CA GLY A 77 14.85 2.57 19.42
C GLY A 77 15.83 3.74 19.58
N SER A 78 16.89 3.82 18.77
CA SER A 78 17.92 4.86 18.90
C SER A 78 18.35 5.37 17.53
N GLU A 79 17.60 6.30 16.96
CA GLU A 79 18.09 7.38 16.07
C GLU A 79 16.91 8.06 15.39
N VAL A 80 16.17 8.90 16.12
CA VAL A 80 15.49 10.04 15.51
C VAL A 80 15.46 11.19 16.53
N PHE A 81 16.47 12.05 16.47
CA PHE A 81 16.36 13.47 16.83
C PHE A 81 16.37 14.27 15.52
#